data_AF-A0A1P8M407-F1
#
_entry.id   AF-A0A1P8M407-F1
#
_cell.length_a   1.000
_cell.length_b   1.000
_cell.length_c   1.000
_cell.angle_alpha   90.00
_cell.angle_beta   90.00
_cell.angle_gamma   90.00
#
_symmetry.space_group_name_H-M   'P 1'
#
loop_
_entity.id
_entity.type
_entity.pdbx_description
1 polymer ?
#
loop_
_entity_poly.entity_id
_entity_poly.type
_entity_poly.pdbx_seq_one_letter_code
_entity_poly.pdbx_strand_id
1 'polypeptide(L)'
;MKKPILAAALLLGLAAGPFVSTPALAVGSTSAMPAAQTTEVQATEVQATEVTGPATDGASPAPTDTAGTIPEAPLPSEPVSPSPSDTTSATSPPETTPSDTTSPAVTPPPSTPSPSTPPPATAPPAAPKPIAVPGPIGAKWQAMKGAAGVLGAPRTSQFCGGGLCHQIFRGGNIYWTAKTGAHPVLRNSGHTGPAWYAGGTLPTFGYPTTDEVAAPGGTIQRFATGRILAWIPKGVYQVRGTGGVGRYWIALGAEKGLGLPINREFCGLKGGGCAQAFAKGNIYWSPATGARIVTGLINQRWRAEAGHNGALGYPVANQVCGQPAGGCLQRFQGGTIYWSPATGAWASRGVIGTKYASMGASRSSLGYPTARLRCAGSQCVQSFQRGYIGWTSTTGVRVYAMTECSKLNNGRSKYPTHGANRVLLTFTQGYGQSRATNIYCVRMAGLYVADWKTDGYVGASGFKPPGVPSGPTRYLYSPTGSFSVTEAFGLGNPGTKLPYRTLNPRSRWGGNPWTATYNKYFESSSWVGWDENMWYFATRATHDYRQGVVINYNRPNIVQDAGFAIFLHMNKVPTAGCISLDDWAVVDYMRKATPGDRIIMGTYSALFR
;
A
#
# COMPACT_ATOMS: atom_id res chain seq x y z
N MET A 1 23.36 49.74 -3.17
CA MET A 1 23.19 49.56 -4.63
C MET A 1 24.11 48.44 -5.11
N LYS A 2 23.61 47.58 -6.02
CA LYS A 2 24.33 46.77 -7.02
C LYS A 2 25.53 45.87 -6.57
N LYS A 3 25.23 44.56 -6.47
CA LYS A 3 25.84 43.35 -7.10
C LYS A 3 27.39 43.06 -7.09
N PRO A 4 27.79 41.77 -7.23
CA PRO A 4 28.99 41.14 -6.65
C PRO A 4 30.06 40.71 -7.69
N ILE A 5 31.25 40.26 -7.27
CA ILE A 5 32.20 39.52 -8.14
C ILE A 5 32.98 38.40 -7.40
N LEU A 6 32.81 37.20 -7.97
CA LEU A 6 33.62 35.97 -8.13
C LEU A 6 34.72 35.54 -7.13
N ALA A 7 34.60 34.26 -6.74
CA ALA A 7 35.66 33.40 -6.22
C ALA A 7 36.33 32.60 -7.36
N ALA A 8 37.65 32.47 -7.26
CA ALA A 8 38.53 31.74 -8.16
C ALA A 8 38.59 30.23 -7.85
N ALA A 9 38.70 29.39 -8.88
CA ALA A 9 39.05 27.97 -8.76
C ALA A 9 40.36 27.71 -9.52
N LEU A 10 41.34 27.21 -8.78
CA LEU A 10 42.70 26.90 -9.21
C LEU A 10 42.76 25.46 -9.75
N LEU A 11 43.20 25.28 -11.00
CA LEU A 11 43.61 23.99 -11.56
C LEU A 11 45.06 23.68 -11.13
N LEU A 12 45.30 22.49 -10.60
CA LEU A 12 46.59 21.81 -10.72
C LEU A 12 46.35 20.41 -11.27
N GLY A 13 46.96 20.14 -12.42
CA GLY A 13 47.17 18.78 -12.94
C GLY A 13 48.54 18.26 -12.53
N LEU A 14 48.68 16.94 -12.49
CA LEU A 14 49.92 16.20 -12.77
C LEU A 14 49.56 14.72 -13.02
N ALA A 15 50.27 14.13 -13.97
CA ALA A 15 49.98 12.88 -14.65
C ALA A 15 50.98 11.75 -14.27
N ALA A 16 50.82 10.60 -14.97
CA ALA A 16 51.58 9.33 -14.95
C ALA A 16 51.12 8.34 -13.86
N GLY A 17 50.89 7.04 -14.09
CA GLY A 17 51.07 6.10 -15.20
C GLY A 17 50.76 4.68 -14.64
N PRO A 18 50.55 3.64 -15.47
CA PRO A 18 49.72 2.48 -15.11
C PRO A 18 50.52 1.29 -14.55
N PHE A 19 49.89 0.46 -13.69
CA PHE A 19 50.42 -0.85 -13.29
C PHE A 19 49.56 -2.02 -13.79
N VAL A 20 50.29 -3.00 -14.29
CA VAL A 20 49.90 -4.20 -15.04
C VAL A 20 49.44 -5.33 -14.11
N SER A 21 48.53 -6.17 -14.60
CA SER A 21 48.11 -7.44 -14.00
C SER A 21 48.95 -8.61 -14.50
N THR A 22 49.28 -9.58 -13.63
CA THR A 22 49.46 -11.02 -13.96
C THR A 22 49.49 -11.90 -12.68
N PRO A 23 49.28 -13.24 -12.79
CA PRO A 23 48.67 -14.08 -11.74
C PRO A 23 49.58 -15.15 -11.09
N ALA A 24 48.98 -15.84 -10.10
CA ALA A 24 49.19 -17.23 -9.64
C ALA A 24 50.53 -17.65 -8.98
N LEU A 25 50.42 -18.27 -7.78
CA LEU A 25 51.07 -19.54 -7.39
C LEU A 25 50.54 -20.04 -6.04
N ALA A 26 50.59 -21.36 -5.85
CA ALA A 26 49.93 -22.14 -4.81
C ALA A 26 50.93 -22.79 -3.82
N VAL A 27 50.35 -23.43 -2.78
CA VAL A 27 50.83 -24.57 -1.96
C VAL A 27 51.36 -24.29 -0.53
N GLY A 28 50.81 -25.06 0.44
CA GLY A 28 51.35 -25.36 1.79
C GLY A 28 50.37 -25.03 2.93
N SER A 29 49.35 -25.83 3.25
CA SER A 29 49.35 -27.06 4.08
C SER A 29 49.59 -26.87 5.60
N THR A 30 48.67 -27.46 6.38
CA THR A 30 48.71 -27.84 7.81
C THR A 30 48.38 -26.80 8.89
N SER A 31 47.21 -26.95 9.53
CA SER A 31 47.09 -27.33 10.96
C SER A 31 45.61 -27.39 11.35
N ALA A 32 45.16 -28.61 11.63
CA ALA A 32 43.86 -28.92 12.24
C ALA A 32 43.93 -28.74 13.76
N MET A 33 42.82 -28.31 14.38
CA MET A 33 42.56 -28.41 15.82
C MET A 33 41.07 -28.70 16.07
N PRO A 34 40.73 -29.34 17.21
CA PRO A 34 39.95 -30.57 17.18
C PRO A 34 38.46 -30.43 17.55
N ALA A 35 37.72 -31.48 17.21
CA ALA A 35 36.34 -31.74 17.59
C ALA A 35 36.20 -31.98 19.11
N ALA A 36 35.20 -31.33 19.72
CA ALA A 36 34.79 -31.61 21.09
C ALA A 36 33.82 -32.80 21.11
N GLN A 37 34.14 -33.77 21.95
CA GLN A 37 33.45 -35.02 22.16
C GLN A 37 32.12 -34.85 22.87
N THR A 38 31.18 -35.69 22.44
CA THR A 38 29.90 -36.02 23.04
C THR A 38 30.06 -36.79 24.36
N THR A 39 29.32 -36.39 25.39
CA THR A 39 29.09 -37.22 26.58
C THR A 39 27.63 -37.65 26.59
N GLU A 40 27.39 -38.94 26.32
CA GLU A 40 26.14 -39.64 26.54
C GLU A 40 25.89 -39.81 28.05
N VAL A 41 24.64 -39.55 28.48
CA VAL A 41 24.12 -40.02 29.76
C VAL A 41 22.94 -40.93 29.43
N GLN A 42 23.06 -42.18 29.89
CA GLN A 42 22.10 -43.27 29.74
C GLN A 42 20.75 -42.89 30.37
N ALA A 43 19.66 -43.11 29.62
CA ALA A 43 18.30 -43.12 30.15
C ALA A 43 17.81 -44.56 30.24
N THR A 44 17.55 -44.99 31.46
CA THR A 44 17.00 -46.30 31.82
C THR A 44 15.56 -46.43 31.31
N GLU A 45 15.29 -47.53 30.63
CA GLU A 45 13.99 -47.94 30.11
C GLU A 45 13.10 -48.42 31.26
N VAL A 46 11.88 -47.89 31.38
CA VAL A 46 10.83 -48.43 32.25
C VAL A 46 9.59 -48.65 31.37
N GLN A 47 9.26 -49.93 31.20
CA GLN A 47 8.04 -50.41 30.57
C GLN A 47 6.80 -49.96 31.37
N ALA A 48 5.77 -49.50 30.66
CA ALA A 48 4.42 -49.37 31.21
C ALA A 48 3.42 -50.02 30.25
N THR A 49 2.73 -51.00 30.83
CA THR A 49 1.70 -51.91 30.32
C THR A 49 0.50 -51.25 29.65
N GLU A 50 0.01 -51.89 28.59
CA GLU A 50 -1.32 -51.71 28.00
C GLU A 50 -2.44 -51.98 29.02
N VAL A 51 -3.46 -51.12 29.03
CA VAL A 51 -4.81 -51.44 29.49
C VAL A 51 -5.82 -50.91 28.49
N THR A 52 -6.72 -51.81 28.10
CA THR A 52 -7.74 -51.73 27.04
C THR A 52 -9.03 -51.02 27.47
N GLY A 53 -9.51 -50.09 26.61
CA GLY A 53 -10.92 -49.76 26.30
C GLY A 53 -11.79 -49.03 27.36
N PRO A 54 -12.98 -48.50 26.98
CA PRO A 54 -13.66 -48.59 25.68
C PRO A 54 -14.00 -47.24 25.02
N ALA A 55 -14.37 -47.35 23.75
CA ALA A 55 -14.83 -46.30 22.84
C ALA A 55 -16.20 -45.72 23.21
N THR A 56 -16.38 -44.42 22.94
CA THR A 56 -17.70 -43.82 22.71
C THR A 56 -17.64 -42.90 21.50
N ASP A 57 -18.50 -43.20 20.54
CA ASP A 57 -18.73 -42.47 19.30
C ASP A 57 -19.13 -41.01 19.54
N GLY A 58 -18.51 -40.12 18.77
CA GLY A 58 -18.87 -38.71 18.69
C GLY A 58 -18.48 -38.19 17.32
N ALA A 59 -19.41 -38.27 16.37
CA ALA A 59 -19.27 -37.87 14.99
C ALA A 59 -18.74 -36.43 14.85
N SER A 60 -17.71 -36.29 14.01
CA SER A 60 -17.14 -35.02 13.55
C SER A 60 -17.93 -34.51 12.35
N PRO A 61 -18.45 -33.28 12.34
CA PRO A 61 -18.72 -32.57 11.10
C PRO A 61 -17.49 -31.74 10.70
N ALA A 62 -17.08 -31.89 9.44
CA ALA A 62 -16.04 -31.12 8.78
C ALA A 62 -16.37 -29.61 8.75
N PRO A 63 -15.37 -28.71 8.77
CA PRO A 63 -15.63 -27.29 8.58
C PRO A 63 -15.90 -27.00 7.09
N THR A 64 -17.11 -26.51 6.81
CA THR A 64 -17.52 -25.99 5.52
C THR A 64 -16.80 -24.68 5.24
N ASP A 65 -16.02 -24.63 4.16
CA ASP A 65 -15.52 -23.40 3.55
C ASP A 65 -16.70 -22.49 3.17
N THR A 66 -16.72 -21.28 3.72
CA THR A 66 -17.52 -20.18 3.15
C THR A 66 -16.65 -18.94 3.07
N ALA A 67 -16.19 -18.67 1.84
CA ALA A 67 -15.55 -17.43 1.45
C ALA A 67 -16.52 -16.26 1.67
N GLY A 68 -16.24 -15.41 2.64
CA GLY A 68 -16.95 -14.16 2.87
C GLY A 68 -16.67 -13.15 1.77
N THR A 69 -17.68 -12.89 0.95
CA THR A 69 -17.77 -11.80 -0.03
C THR A 69 -17.59 -10.45 0.68
N ILE A 70 -16.63 -9.64 0.22
CA ILE A 70 -16.44 -8.25 0.68
C ILE A 70 -17.48 -7.37 -0.04
N PRO A 71 -18.26 -6.53 0.67
CA PRO A 71 -19.19 -5.62 0.01
C PRO A 71 -18.45 -4.50 -0.72
N GLU A 72 -18.85 -4.30 -1.98
CA GLU A 72 -18.42 -3.26 -2.90
C GLU A 72 -18.81 -1.87 -2.34
N ALA A 73 -17.81 -1.02 -2.12
CA ALA A 73 -18.03 0.37 -1.71
C ALA A 73 -18.52 1.21 -2.91
N PRO A 74 -19.55 2.07 -2.73
CA PRO A 74 -20.13 2.82 -3.84
C PRO A 74 -19.20 3.92 -4.34
N LEU A 75 -19.23 4.12 -5.66
CA LEU A 75 -18.53 5.20 -6.38
C LEU A 75 -19.04 6.58 -5.93
N PRO A 76 -18.16 7.59 -5.76
CA PRO A 76 -18.59 8.95 -5.48
C PRO A 76 -19.17 9.61 -6.75
N SER A 77 -20.37 10.15 -6.62
CA SER A 77 -21.12 10.94 -7.59
C SER A 77 -20.39 12.21 -8.01
N GLU A 78 -20.51 12.58 -9.28
CA GLU A 78 -19.97 13.82 -9.85
C GLU A 78 -20.58 15.08 -9.22
N PRO A 79 -19.85 16.21 -9.12
CA PRO A 79 -20.40 17.46 -8.63
C PRO A 79 -21.17 18.21 -9.73
N VAL A 80 -22.40 18.56 -9.41
CA VAL A 80 -23.26 19.51 -10.14
C VAL A 80 -22.69 20.92 -10.00
N SER A 81 -22.50 21.62 -11.13
CA SER A 81 -22.24 23.07 -11.13
C SER A 81 -23.54 23.86 -10.95
N PRO A 82 -23.52 24.99 -10.21
CA PRO A 82 -24.71 25.77 -9.92
C PRO A 82 -25.04 26.75 -11.06
N SER A 83 -26.33 26.91 -11.34
CA SER A 83 -26.88 28.05 -12.09
C SER A 83 -27.25 29.16 -11.08
N PRO A 84 -26.98 30.44 -11.35
CA PRO A 84 -27.40 31.55 -10.50
C PRO A 84 -28.81 32.06 -10.89
N SER A 85 -29.55 32.55 -9.90
CA SER A 85 -30.85 33.21 -10.05
C SER A 85 -30.81 34.68 -9.60
N ASP A 86 -31.74 35.45 -10.18
CA ASP A 86 -32.41 36.69 -9.72
C ASP A 86 -31.60 38.01 -9.68
N THR A 87 -32.13 39.22 -9.94
CA THR A 87 -33.50 39.77 -10.13
C THR A 87 -33.40 41.13 -10.86
N THR A 88 -34.42 41.60 -11.61
CA THR A 88 -35.37 42.70 -11.28
C THR A 88 -36.05 43.13 -12.62
N SER A 89 -37.28 43.63 -12.76
CA SER A 89 -38.39 43.98 -11.86
C SER A 89 -39.70 44.02 -12.68
N ALA A 90 -40.82 43.89 -11.97
CA ALA A 90 -42.20 43.72 -12.45
C ALA A 90 -42.90 45.01 -12.92
N THR A 91 -44.02 44.87 -13.67
CA THR A 91 -45.31 45.58 -13.44
C THR A 91 -46.46 44.83 -14.14
N SER A 92 -47.57 44.60 -13.42
CA SER A 92 -48.83 43.90 -13.79
C SER A 92 -49.91 44.89 -14.33
N PRO A 93 -51.23 44.57 -14.43
CA PRO A 93 -52.04 43.57 -15.21
C PRO A 93 -53.17 44.34 -16.02
N PRO A 94 -54.42 43.86 -16.33
CA PRO A 94 -55.08 42.53 -16.24
C PRO A 94 -55.96 42.06 -17.45
N GLU A 95 -56.22 40.73 -17.46
CA GLU A 95 -57.49 39.97 -17.64
C GLU A 95 -58.55 40.32 -18.73
N THR A 96 -58.94 39.33 -19.55
CA THR A 96 -60.34 38.83 -19.77
C THR A 96 -60.46 37.81 -20.94
N THR A 97 -61.22 36.73 -20.70
CA THR A 97 -61.83 35.75 -21.65
C THR A 97 -63.04 36.37 -22.41
N PRO A 98 -63.80 35.74 -23.37
CA PRO A 98 -64.00 34.30 -23.67
C PRO A 98 -64.27 33.91 -25.17
N SER A 99 -64.79 32.69 -25.33
CA SER A 99 -65.14 31.76 -26.44
C SER A 99 -65.95 32.18 -27.69
N ASP A 100 -65.80 31.29 -28.70
CA ASP A 100 -66.81 30.62 -29.56
C ASP A 100 -67.32 31.16 -30.93
N THR A 101 -67.15 30.27 -31.93
CA THR A 101 -68.04 29.84 -33.04
C THR A 101 -68.58 30.84 -34.08
N THR A 102 -68.36 30.54 -35.39
CA THR A 102 -69.40 30.36 -36.45
C THR A 102 -68.83 30.20 -37.88
N SER A 103 -69.48 29.33 -38.66
CA SER A 103 -69.58 29.23 -40.15
C SER A 103 -71.11 29.22 -40.46
N PRO A 104 -71.71 29.36 -41.69
CA PRO A 104 -71.23 28.93 -43.02
C PRO A 104 -71.78 29.66 -44.31
N ALA A 105 -71.46 29.08 -45.50
CA ALA A 105 -72.27 28.96 -46.77
C ALA A 105 -72.29 30.16 -47.80
N VAL A 106 -72.42 30.09 -49.16
CA VAL A 106 -72.95 29.15 -50.20
C VAL A 106 -72.34 29.43 -51.62
N THR A 107 -72.36 28.38 -52.47
CA THR A 107 -72.08 27.99 -53.90
C THR A 107 -72.51 28.88 -55.12
N PRO A 108 -72.12 28.59 -56.42
CA PRO A 108 -72.68 27.49 -57.27
C PRO A 108 -71.75 26.77 -58.33
N PRO A 109 -72.19 25.65 -58.97
CA PRO A 109 -71.51 24.88 -60.07
C PRO A 109 -72.16 25.14 -61.47
N PRO A 110 -71.97 24.39 -62.61
CA PRO A 110 -71.16 23.19 -62.96
C PRO A 110 -70.29 23.33 -64.26
N SER A 111 -69.50 22.32 -64.72
CA SER A 111 -69.74 21.49 -65.93
C SER A 111 -68.63 20.45 -66.17
N THR A 112 -68.98 19.21 -66.53
CA THR A 112 -68.10 18.14 -67.06
C THR A 112 -68.01 18.15 -68.59
N PRO A 113 -66.89 17.72 -69.19
CA PRO A 113 -66.99 16.62 -70.17
C PRO A 113 -65.88 15.55 -70.08
N SER A 114 -66.20 14.43 -70.74
CA SER A 114 -65.58 13.10 -70.94
C SER A 114 -64.08 13.00 -71.32
N PRO A 115 -63.49 11.77 -71.34
CA PRO A 115 -62.06 11.53 -71.10
C PRO A 115 -61.20 11.70 -72.36
N SER A 116 -60.02 12.29 -72.18
CA SER A 116 -58.96 12.36 -73.19
C SER A 116 -57.83 11.38 -72.85
N THR A 117 -57.41 10.64 -73.87
CA THR A 117 -56.34 9.63 -73.92
C THR A 117 -55.03 10.12 -73.28
N PRO A 118 -54.28 9.28 -72.52
CA PRO A 118 -52.99 9.68 -71.98
C PRO A 118 -51.95 9.85 -73.10
N PRO A 119 -51.04 10.84 -73.02
CA PRO A 119 -49.93 10.96 -73.95
C PRO A 119 -48.95 9.78 -73.80
N PRO A 120 -48.20 9.43 -74.85
CA PRO A 120 -47.28 8.28 -74.82
C PRO A 120 -46.20 8.47 -73.75
N ALA A 121 -45.93 7.38 -73.02
CA ALA A 121 -44.89 7.32 -72.01
C ALA A 121 -43.53 7.71 -72.60
N THR A 122 -42.96 8.82 -72.10
CA THR A 122 -41.55 9.15 -72.28
C THR A 122 -40.69 7.94 -71.92
N ALA A 123 -39.78 7.56 -72.82
CA ALA A 123 -38.81 6.49 -72.57
C ALA A 123 -38.10 6.70 -71.22
N PRO A 124 -37.77 5.62 -70.49
CA PRO A 124 -36.98 5.72 -69.26
C PRO A 124 -35.67 6.46 -69.57
N PRO A 125 -35.22 7.40 -68.72
CA PRO A 125 -33.94 8.06 -68.93
C PRO A 125 -32.85 7.01 -69.08
N ALA A 126 -31.98 7.19 -70.08
CA ALA A 126 -30.85 6.30 -70.34
C ALA A 126 -30.08 6.04 -69.04
N ALA A 127 -29.79 4.76 -68.76
CA ALA A 127 -29.07 4.37 -67.56
C ALA A 127 -27.78 5.21 -67.43
N PRO A 128 -27.52 5.81 -66.25
CA PRO A 128 -26.34 6.65 -66.06
C PRO A 128 -25.08 5.86 -66.38
N LYS A 129 -24.18 6.45 -67.18
CA LYS A 129 -22.91 5.83 -67.58
C LYS A 129 -22.15 5.36 -66.33
N PRO A 130 -21.63 4.12 -66.28
CA PRO A 130 -20.93 3.61 -65.10
C PRO A 130 -19.76 4.51 -64.73
N ILE A 131 -19.72 4.97 -63.47
CA ILE A 131 -18.60 5.76 -62.96
C ILE A 131 -17.37 4.85 -62.91
N ALA A 132 -16.32 5.21 -63.64
CA ALA A 132 -15.08 4.45 -63.70
C ALA A 132 -14.36 4.47 -62.33
N VAL A 133 -13.77 3.32 -61.97
CA VAL A 133 -12.95 3.15 -60.76
C VAL A 133 -11.56 2.67 -61.22
N PRO A 134 -10.68 3.57 -61.69
CA PRO A 134 -9.43 3.18 -62.33
C PRO A 134 -8.33 2.79 -61.34
N GLY A 135 -7.29 2.15 -61.86
CA GLY A 135 -6.01 1.97 -61.18
C GLY A 135 -6.06 1.22 -59.84
N PRO A 136 -5.17 1.53 -58.89
CA PRO A 136 -5.08 0.83 -57.61
C PRO A 136 -6.33 0.92 -56.74
N ILE A 137 -7.09 2.02 -56.84
CA ILE A 137 -8.39 2.15 -56.15
C ILE A 137 -9.40 1.16 -56.72
N GLY A 138 -9.45 1.03 -58.06
CA GLY A 138 -10.24 0.01 -58.76
C GLY A 138 -9.89 -1.40 -58.33
N ALA A 139 -8.60 -1.73 -58.31
CA ALA A 139 -8.13 -3.05 -57.88
C ALA A 139 -8.56 -3.36 -56.43
N LYS A 140 -8.43 -2.40 -55.52
CA LYS A 140 -8.88 -2.56 -54.12
C LYS A 140 -10.39 -2.73 -54.02
N TRP A 141 -11.17 -1.94 -54.74
CA TRP A 141 -12.63 -2.02 -54.76
C TRP A 141 -13.11 -3.39 -55.28
N GLN A 142 -12.50 -3.90 -56.36
CA GLN A 142 -12.79 -5.22 -56.89
C GLN A 142 -12.42 -6.35 -55.91
N ALA A 143 -11.26 -6.25 -55.26
CA ALA A 143 -10.86 -7.18 -54.19
C ALA A 143 -11.86 -7.19 -53.01
N MET A 144 -12.59 -6.09 -52.81
CA MET A 144 -13.67 -5.96 -51.83
C MET A 144 -15.06 -6.29 -52.38
N LYS A 145 -15.15 -7.08 -53.47
CA LYS A 145 -16.37 -7.52 -54.16
C LYS A 145 -17.12 -6.43 -54.94
N GLY A 146 -16.45 -5.34 -55.29
CA GLY A 146 -16.97 -4.31 -56.18
C GLY A 146 -18.32 -3.73 -55.72
N ALA A 147 -19.27 -3.57 -56.64
CA ALA A 147 -20.59 -3.00 -56.36
C ALA A 147 -21.45 -3.86 -55.41
N ALA A 148 -21.22 -5.18 -55.37
CA ALA A 148 -21.87 -6.12 -54.46
C ALA A 148 -21.21 -6.15 -53.06
N GLY A 149 -20.05 -5.50 -52.92
CA GLY A 149 -19.27 -5.44 -51.71
C GLY A 149 -19.72 -4.40 -50.70
N VAL A 150 -19.03 -4.36 -49.56
CA VAL A 150 -19.33 -3.46 -48.44
C VAL A 150 -19.17 -1.96 -48.78
N LEU A 151 -18.36 -1.63 -49.79
CA LEU A 151 -18.21 -0.26 -50.31
C LEU A 151 -19.36 0.13 -51.26
N GLY A 152 -19.97 -0.84 -51.95
CA GLY A 152 -21.02 -0.60 -52.93
C GLY A 152 -20.56 0.16 -54.18
N ALA A 153 -21.53 0.66 -54.95
CA ALA A 153 -21.25 1.41 -56.18
C ALA A 153 -20.49 2.74 -55.91
N PRO A 154 -19.61 3.16 -56.84
CA PRO A 154 -18.96 4.48 -56.79
C PRO A 154 -19.99 5.61 -56.89
N ARG A 155 -19.75 6.72 -56.17
CA ARG A 155 -20.57 7.94 -56.20
C ARG A 155 -19.92 9.08 -56.96
N THR A 156 -18.59 9.08 -57.05
CA THR A 156 -17.82 10.12 -57.73
C THR A 156 -16.78 9.49 -58.63
N SER A 157 -16.31 10.23 -59.63
CA SER A 157 -15.03 9.93 -60.28
C SER A 157 -13.88 9.98 -59.27
N GLN A 158 -12.76 9.35 -59.61
CA GLN A 158 -11.54 9.42 -58.81
C GLN A 158 -10.94 10.83 -58.86
N PHE A 159 -10.58 11.38 -57.71
CA PHE A 159 -9.87 12.66 -57.57
C PHE A 159 -8.42 12.41 -57.18
N CYS A 160 -7.47 12.97 -57.93
CA CYS A 160 -6.03 12.86 -57.66
C CYS A 160 -5.37 14.24 -57.62
N GLY A 161 -4.58 14.49 -56.58
CA GLY A 161 -3.79 15.72 -56.44
C GLY A 161 -2.73 15.57 -55.35
N GLY A 162 -1.55 16.17 -55.56
CA GLY A 162 -0.47 16.17 -54.56
C GLY A 162 -0.01 14.77 -54.10
N GLY A 163 -0.08 13.76 -54.98
CA GLY A 163 0.30 12.37 -54.66
C GLY A 163 -0.75 11.55 -53.89
N LEU A 164 -1.94 12.11 -53.63
CA LEU A 164 -3.09 11.42 -53.04
C LEU A 164 -4.20 11.28 -54.07
N CYS A 165 -4.66 10.05 -54.30
CA CYS A 165 -5.88 9.77 -55.04
C CYS A 165 -6.96 9.27 -54.08
N HIS A 166 -8.22 9.63 -54.31
CA HIS A 166 -9.34 9.07 -53.57
C HIS A 166 -10.62 8.99 -54.41
N GLN A 167 -11.52 8.11 -54.01
CA GLN A 167 -12.82 7.97 -54.63
C GLN A 167 -13.89 7.65 -53.57
N ILE A 168 -15.08 8.21 -53.74
CA ILE A 168 -16.19 8.07 -52.80
C ILE A 168 -17.13 6.99 -53.33
N PHE A 169 -17.54 6.09 -52.44
CA PHE A 169 -18.48 5.00 -52.69
C PHE A 169 -19.68 5.11 -51.74
N ARG A 170 -20.75 4.36 -51.99
CA ARG A 170 -21.94 4.36 -51.13
C ARG A 170 -21.65 3.99 -49.68
N GLY A 171 -20.74 3.06 -49.46
CA GLY A 171 -20.39 2.49 -48.16
C GLY A 171 -19.13 3.04 -47.52
N GLY A 172 -18.41 3.97 -48.17
CA GLY A 172 -17.15 4.51 -47.67
C GLY A 172 -16.28 5.15 -48.75
N ASN A 173 -15.03 5.44 -48.42
CA ASN A 173 -14.06 6.04 -49.34
C ASN A 173 -12.85 5.11 -49.48
N ILE A 174 -12.22 5.05 -50.66
CA ILE A 174 -10.89 4.47 -50.82
C ILE A 174 -9.89 5.60 -51.08
N TYR A 175 -8.76 5.56 -50.39
CA TYR A 175 -7.63 6.46 -50.58
C TYR A 175 -6.41 5.67 -51.05
N TRP A 176 -5.62 6.25 -51.94
CA TRP A 176 -4.38 5.67 -52.43
C TRP A 176 -3.26 6.69 -52.45
N THR A 177 -2.08 6.26 -52.01
CA THR A 177 -0.81 6.93 -52.27
C THR A 177 0.22 5.91 -52.74
N ALA A 178 1.27 6.36 -53.44
CA ALA A 178 2.36 5.48 -53.84
C ALA A 178 3.06 4.80 -52.63
N LYS A 179 3.06 5.45 -51.45
CA LYS A 179 3.74 4.94 -50.25
C LYS A 179 2.95 3.88 -49.50
N THR A 180 1.63 4.06 -49.39
CA THR A 180 0.78 3.18 -48.56
C THR A 180 0.02 2.16 -49.39
N GLY A 181 -0.26 2.44 -50.67
CA GLY A 181 -1.25 1.69 -51.43
C GLY A 181 -2.68 2.13 -51.10
N ALA A 182 -3.65 1.34 -51.60
CA ALA A 182 -5.07 1.67 -51.56
C ALA A 182 -5.75 1.10 -50.32
N HIS A 183 -6.29 1.97 -49.47
CA HIS A 183 -6.93 1.61 -48.21
C HIS A 183 -8.33 2.23 -48.08
N PRO A 184 -9.34 1.44 -47.66
CA PRO A 184 -10.70 1.92 -47.47
C PRO A 184 -10.89 2.52 -46.07
N VAL A 185 -11.78 3.52 -45.96
CA VAL A 185 -12.46 3.88 -44.72
C VAL A 185 -13.93 3.55 -44.89
N LEU A 186 -14.41 2.53 -44.19
CA LEU A 186 -15.78 2.02 -44.31
C LEU A 186 -16.72 2.85 -43.44
N ARG A 187 -17.66 3.58 -44.06
CA ARG A 187 -18.57 4.49 -43.37
C ARG A 187 -19.65 3.78 -42.57
N ASN A 188 -20.24 2.73 -43.14
CA ASN A 188 -21.45 2.12 -42.58
C ASN A 188 -21.18 0.71 -42.01
N SER A 189 -20.23 -0.02 -42.59
CA SER A 189 -19.94 -1.42 -42.29
C SER A 189 -18.64 -1.66 -41.51
N GLY A 190 -17.80 -0.63 -41.38
CA GLY A 190 -16.60 -0.68 -40.55
C GLY A 190 -16.87 -0.18 -39.14
N HIS A 191 -16.00 -0.53 -38.20
CA HIS A 191 -16.14 -0.08 -36.82
C HIS A 191 -15.35 1.21 -36.56
N THR A 192 -14.19 1.39 -37.20
CA THR A 192 -13.35 2.59 -37.01
C THR A 192 -13.77 3.74 -37.93
N GLY A 193 -14.31 3.42 -39.10
CA GLY A 193 -14.68 4.42 -40.10
C GLY A 193 -15.75 5.43 -39.64
N PRO A 194 -16.86 5.05 -38.97
CA PRO A 194 -17.82 6.01 -38.44
C PRO A 194 -17.18 7.11 -37.58
N ALA A 195 -16.22 6.76 -36.72
CA ALA A 195 -15.50 7.71 -35.88
C ALA A 195 -14.55 8.61 -36.68
N TRP A 196 -13.96 8.10 -37.76
CA TRP A 196 -13.14 8.91 -38.69
C TRP A 196 -13.99 9.98 -39.39
N TYR A 197 -15.20 9.63 -39.85
CA TYR A 197 -16.13 10.59 -40.46
C TYR A 197 -16.61 11.64 -39.46
N ALA A 198 -17.02 11.22 -38.27
CA ALA A 198 -17.48 12.14 -37.22
C ALA A 198 -16.36 13.06 -36.70
N GLY A 199 -15.11 12.57 -36.67
CA GLY A 199 -13.96 13.30 -36.11
C GLY A 199 -13.25 14.23 -37.09
N GLY A 200 -13.84 14.56 -38.24
CA GLY A 200 -13.32 15.55 -39.17
C GLY A 200 -12.49 15.01 -40.33
N THR A 201 -12.53 13.70 -40.62
CA THR A 201 -12.02 13.10 -41.87
C THR A 201 -10.53 13.39 -42.16
N LEU A 202 -10.20 13.83 -43.38
CA LEU A 202 -8.83 14.11 -43.85
C LEU A 202 -8.13 15.22 -43.03
N PRO A 203 -8.74 16.38 -42.74
CA PRO A 203 -8.09 17.42 -41.91
C PRO A 203 -7.57 16.92 -40.56
N THR A 204 -8.33 16.04 -39.90
CA THR A 204 -7.96 15.53 -38.57
C THR A 204 -7.06 14.31 -38.66
N PHE A 205 -7.44 13.29 -39.43
CA PHE A 205 -6.77 11.99 -39.40
C PHE A 205 -5.78 11.81 -40.55
N GLY A 206 -5.96 12.54 -41.65
CA GLY A 206 -5.32 12.24 -42.92
C GLY A 206 -5.93 11.01 -43.58
N TYR A 207 -5.27 10.52 -44.62
CA TYR A 207 -5.68 9.31 -45.33
C TYR A 207 -5.34 8.03 -44.54
N PRO A 208 -6.10 6.94 -44.70
CA PRO A 208 -5.77 5.64 -44.11
C PRO A 208 -4.45 5.10 -44.67
N THR A 209 -3.61 4.60 -43.77
CA THR A 209 -2.32 3.93 -44.08
C THR A 209 -2.41 2.42 -43.95
N THR A 210 -3.54 1.92 -43.43
CA THR A 210 -3.88 0.51 -43.35
C THR A 210 -5.36 0.35 -43.65
N ASP A 211 -5.75 -0.86 -44.02
CA ASP A 211 -7.15 -1.27 -43.89
C ASP A 211 -7.55 -1.30 -42.41
N GLU A 212 -8.86 -1.37 -42.15
CA GLU A 212 -9.36 -1.78 -40.84
C GLU A 212 -9.06 -3.27 -40.67
N VAL A 213 -8.25 -3.62 -39.68
CA VAL A 213 -7.81 -4.99 -39.42
C VAL A 213 -8.30 -5.48 -38.06
N ALA A 214 -8.60 -6.78 -37.97
CA ALA A 214 -8.96 -7.41 -36.71
C ALA A 214 -7.76 -7.46 -35.76
N ALA A 215 -8.02 -7.20 -34.49
CA ALA A 215 -7.07 -7.32 -33.39
C ALA A 215 -7.74 -8.01 -32.19
N PRO A 216 -6.99 -8.62 -31.26
CA PRO A 216 -7.58 -9.20 -30.07
C PRO A 216 -8.45 -8.17 -29.32
N GLY A 217 -9.76 -8.42 -29.24
CA GLY A 217 -10.74 -7.56 -28.59
C GLY A 217 -11.39 -6.49 -29.47
N GLY A 218 -11.10 -6.42 -30.78
CA GLY A 218 -11.79 -5.48 -31.67
C GLY A 218 -11.10 -5.27 -33.03
N THR A 219 -11.12 -4.04 -33.54
CA THR A 219 -10.49 -3.67 -34.81
C THR A 219 -9.65 -2.42 -34.68
N ILE A 220 -8.70 -2.23 -35.59
CA ILE A 220 -7.77 -1.10 -35.58
C ILE A 220 -7.50 -0.59 -36.99
N GLN A 221 -7.36 0.72 -37.13
CA GLN A 221 -6.97 1.38 -38.37
C GLN A 221 -6.01 2.55 -38.09
N ARG A 222 -5.00 2.70 -38.95
CA ARG A 222 -3.93 3.71 -38.80
C ARG A 222 -4.01 4.76 -39.91
N PHE A 223 -3.69 6.01 -39.59
CA PHE A 223 -3.82 7.13 -40.52
C PHE A 223 -2.55 7.97 -40.63
N ALA A 224 -2.42 8.71 -41.73
CA ALA A 224 -1.20 9.42 -42.12
C ALA A 224 -0.74 10.50 -41.14
N THR A 225 -1.64 11.09 -40.34
CA THR A 225 -1.28 12.04 -39.27
C THR A 225 -0.63 11.38 -38.05
N GLY A 226 -0.51 10.05 -38.05
CA GLY A 226 -0.07 9.24 -36.91
C GLY A 226 -1.18 8.99 -35.89
N ARG A 227 -2.42 9.39 -36.16
CA ARG A 227 -3.59 8.97 -35.38
C ARG A 227 -3.97 7.53 -35.71
N ILE A 228 -4.42 6.83 -34.68
CA ILE A 228 -4.82 5.41 -34.76
C ILE A 228 -6.19 5.30 -34.11
N LEU A 229 -7.17 4.74 -34.81
CA LEU A 229 -8.48 4.45 -34.27
C LEU A 229 -8.56 2.96 -33.96
N ALA A 230 -9.00 2.63 -32.76
CA ALA A 230 -9.27 1.27 -32.36
C ALA A 230 -10.71 1.19 -31.87
N TRP A 231 -11.47 0.24 -32.40
CA TRP A 231 -12.78 -0.10 -31.89
C TRP A 231 -12.68 -1.30 -30.96
N ILE A 232 -13.39 -1.24 -29.85
CA ILE A 232 -13.72 -2.36 -28.98
C ILE A 232 -15.24 -2.33 -28.71
N PRO A 233 -15.86 -3.38 -28.14
CA PRO A 233 -17.31 -3.38 -27.89
C PRO A 233 -17.84 -2.19 -27.06
N LYS A 234 -16.97 -1.52 -26.28
CA LYS A 234 -17.31 -0.34 -25.48
C LYS A 234 -17.24 0.99 -26.24
N GLY A 235 -16.67 1.01 -27.44
CA GLY A 235 -16.55 2.22 -28.26
C GLY A 235 -15.27 2.29 -29.08
N VAL A 236 -15.12 3.40 -29.80
CA VAL A 236 -13.91 3.73 -30.57
C VAL A 236 -13.03 4.68 -29.78
N TYR A 237 -11.75 4.33 -29.62
CA TYR A 237 -10.75 5.14 -28.94
C TYR A 237 -9.59 5.46 -29.87
N GLN A 238 -9.09 6.68 -29.73
CA GLN A 238 -7.95 7.16 -30.50
C GLN A 238 -6.65 7.00 -29.69
N VAL A 239 -5.58 6.55 -30.34
CA VAL A 239 -4.21 6.68 -29.87
C VAL A 239 -3.49 7.72 -30.73
N ARG A 240 -2.82 8.68 -30.09
CA ARG A 240 -1.98 9.66 -30.79
C ARG A 240 -0.59 9.07 -30.97
N GLY A 241 -0.34 8.36 -32.08
CA GLY A 241 0.90 7.62 -32.34
C GLY A 241 2.16 8.47 -32.39
N THR A 242 2.03 9.80 -32.57
CA THR A 242 3.13 10.77 -32.49
C THR A 242 3.32 11.37 -31.10
N GLY A 243 2.36 11.20 -30.19
CA GLY A 243 2.41 11.67 -28.80
C GLY A 243 3.21 10.74 -27.89
N GLY A 244 3.55 11.23 -26.68
CA GLY A 244 4.38 10.48 -25.73
C GLY A 244 3.81 9.12 -25.35
N VAL A 245 2.50 9.04 -25.10
CA VAL A 245 1.80 7.79 -24.78
C VAL A 245 1.77 6.84 -25.98
N GLY A 246 1.31 7.33 -27.14
CA GLY A 246 1.16 6.50 -28.34
C GLY A 246 2.49 5.98 -28.90
N ARG A 247 3.55 6.81 -28.93
CA ARG A 247 4.89 6.36 -29.33
C ARG A 247 5.39 5.23 -28.44
N TYR A 248 5.16 5.35 -27.13
CA TYR A 248 5.58 4.34 -26.18
C TYR A 248 4.77 3.04 -26.31
N TRP A 249 3.46 3.13 -26.51
CA TRP A 249 2.61 1.98 -26.81
C TRP A 249 3.07 1.23 -28.07
N ILE A 250 3.40 1.97 -29.14
CA ILE A 250 3.95 1.37 -30.38
C ILE A 250 5.28 0.68 -30.10
N ALA A 251 6.18 1.30 -29.35
CA ALA A 251 7.47 0.71 -28.97
C ALA A 251 7.34 -0.56 -28.12
N LEU A 252 6.24 -0.72 -27.38
CA LEU A 252 5.90 -1.94 -26.63
C LEU A 252 5.23 -3.02 -27.49
N GLY A 253 5.15 -2.87 -28.81
CA GLY A 253 4.51 -3.83 -29.71
C GLY A 253 3.00 -3.61 -29.90
N ALA A 254 2.51 -2.41 -29.57
CA ALA A 254 1.15 -1.96 -29.82
C ALA A 254 0.06 -2.95 -29.35
N GLU A 255 -0.90 -3.31 -30.20
CA GLU A 255 -2.00 -4.23 -29.92
C GLU A 255 -1.54 -5.64 -29.51
N LYS A 256 -0.37 -6.10 -29.98
CA LYS A 256 0.19 -7.40 -29.57
C LYS A 256 0.78 -7.34 -28.16
N GLY A 257 1.40 -6.21 -27.82
CA GLY A 257 1.97 -5.95 -26.50
C GLY A 257 0.92 -5.68 -25.44
N LEU A 258 0.39 -4.45 -25.43
CA LEU A 258 -0.50 -3.96 -24.38
C LEU A 258 -1.99 -4.14 -24.69
N GLY A 259 -2.33 -4.55 -25.91
CA GLY A 259 -3.70 -4.60 -26.40
C GLY A 259 -4.21 -3.23 -26.88
N LEU A 260 -5.47 -3.22 -27.31
CA LEU A 260 -6.14 -2.00 -27.77
C LEU A 260 -6.40 -1.03 -26.61
N PRO A 261 -6.49 0.30 -26.90
CA PRO A 261 -6.92 1.28 -25.92
C PRO A 261 -8.35 0.98 -25.43
N ILE A 262 -8.61 1.19 -24.15
CA ILE A 262 -9.94 1.01 -23.55
C ILE A 262 -10.59 2.33 -23.13
N ASN A 263 -9.87 3.45 -23.31
CA ASN A 263 -10.37 4.80 -23.13
C ASN A 263 -9.62 5.80 -24.04
N ARG A 264 -10.11 7.04 -24.07
CA ARG A 264 -9.39 8.16 -24.69
C ARG A 264 -8.14 8.51 -23.88
N GLU A 265 -7.10 8.97 -24.56
CA GLU A 265 -5.96 9.62 -23.91
C GLU A 265 -6.44 10.88 -23.16
N PHE A 266 -6.08 11.00 -21.89
CA PHE A 266 -6.39 12.13 -21.03
C PHE A 266 -5.12 12.90 -20.72
N CYS A 267 -5.07 14.16 -21.15
CA CYS A 267 -3.96 15.09 -20.95
C CYS A 267 -4.38 16.23 -20.02
N GLY A 268 -3.38 16.97 -19.51
CA GLY A 268 -3.61 18.02 -18.50
C GLY A 268 -3.42 17.50 -17.07
N LEU A 269 -2.79 16.33 -16.91
CA LEU A 269 -2.38 15.84 -15.60
C LEU A 269 -1.34 16.76 -14.97
N LYS A 270 -1.21 16.70 -13.64
CA LYS A 270 -0.22 17.45 -12.86
C LYS A 270 1.16 17.39 -13.53
N GLY A 271 1.80 18.54 -13.72
CA GLY A 271 3.10 18.63 -14.42
C GLY A 271 3.02 18.45 -15.94
N GLY A 272 1.85 18.68 -16.55
CA GLY A 272 1.65 18.61 -18.00
C GLY A 272 1.58 17.19 -18.56
N GLY A 273 1.21 16.21 -17.73
CA GLY A 273 1.20 14.81 -18.12
C GLY A 273 -0.02 14.38 -18.94
N CYS A 274 0.11 13.20 -19.53
CA CYS A 274 -0.96 12.49 -20.23
C CYS A 274 -1.00 11.03 -19.77
N ALA A 275 -2.17 10.41 -19.86
CA ALA A 275 -2.32 8.98 -19.60
C ALA A 275 -3.34 8.34 -20.52
N GLN A 276 -3.16 7.06 -20.80
CA GLN A 276 -4.15 6.24 -21.49
C GLN A 276 -4.13 4.81 -20.95
N ALA A 277 -5.31 4.22 -20.83
CA ALA A 277 -5.50 2.84 -20.44
C ALA A 277 -5.66 1.95 -21.68
N PHE A 278 -5.06 0.77 -21.58
CA PHE A 278 -5.05 -0.27 -22.59
C PHE A 278 -5.46 -1.59 -21.93
N ALA A 279 -5.84 -2.58 -22.73
CA ALA A 279 -6.38 -3.85 -22.21
C ALA A 279 -5.49 -4.52 -21.14
N LYS A 280 -4.15 -4.42 -21.25
CA LYS A 280 -3.20 -5.07 -20.33
C LYS A 280 -2.43 -4.09 -19.43
N GLY A 281 -2.74 -2.80 -19.43
CA GLY A 281 -2.02 -1.84 -18.59
C GLY A 281 -2.30 -0.38 -18.88
N ASN A 282 -1.65 0.51 -18.14
CA ASN A 282 -1.81 1.95 -18.26
C ASN A 282 -0.47 2.58 -18.60
N ILE A 283 -0.46 3.52 -19.55
CA ILE A 283 0.73 4.31 -19.86
C ILE A 283 0.51 5.70 -19.30
N TYR A 284 1.48 6.16 -18.52
CA TYR A 284 1.55 7.52 -18.01
C TYR A 284 2.78 8.19 -18.58
N TRP A 285 2.62 9.42 -19.05
CA TRP A 285 3.67 10.25 -19.60
C TRP A 285 3.68 11.60 -18.90
N SER A 286 4.87 12.13 -18.63
CA SER A 286 5.06 13.54 -18.30
C SER A 286 6.32 14.06 -19.00
N PRO A 287 6.46 15.38 -19.20
CA PRO A 287 7.70 15.96 -19.72
C PRO A 287 8.93 15.57 -18.89
N ALA A 288 8.78 15.45 -17.57
CA ALA A 288 9.89 15.17 -16.65
C ALA A 288 10.30 13.69 -16.62
N THR A 289 9.36 12.75 -16.80
CA THR A 289 9.63 11.30 -16.62
C THR A 289 9.62 10.50 -17.91
N GLY A 290 9.09 11.08 -18.99
CA GLY A 290 8.72 10.33 -20.19
C GLY A 290 7.59 9.34 -19.92
N ALA A 291 7.33 8.48 -20.90
CA ALA A 291 6.28 7.48 -20.85
C ALA A 291 6.75 6.22 -20.12
N ARG A 292 5.93 5.71 -19.20
CA ARG A 292 6.12 4.45 -18.50
C ARG A 292 4.81 3.71 -18.36
N ILE A 293 4.90 2.39 -18.37
CA ILE A 293 3.77 1.50 -18.16
C ILE A 293 3.62 1.19 -16.67
N VAL A 294 2.40 1.16 -16.17
CA VAL A 294 2.06 0.71 -14.80
C VAL A 294 0.96 -0.34 -14.90
N THR A 295 1.20 -1.52 -14.30
CA THR A 295 0.34 -2.72 -14.45
C THR A 295 0.02 -3.39 -13.12
N GLY A 296 -0.99 -4.27 -13.15
CA GLY A 296 -1.30 -5.20 -12.06
C GLY A 296 -1.54 -4.55 -10.69
N LEU A 297 -1.17 -5.28 -9.63
CA LEU A 297 -1.36 -4.84 -8.24
C LEU A 297 -0.49 -3.62 -7.88
N ILE A 298 0.63 -3.39 -8.58
CA ILE A 298 1.42 -2.17 -8.44
C ILE A 298 0.61 -0.95 -8.89
N ASN A 299 -0.05 -1.02 -10.05
CA ASN A 299 -0.93 0.05 -10.52
C ASN A 299 -2.11 0.29 -9.58
N GLN A 300 -2.75 -0.78 -9.10
CA GLN A 300 -3.85 -0.66 -8.15
C GLN A 300 -3.40 0.06 -6.87
N ARG A 301 -2.27 -0.34 -6.28
CA ARG A 301 -1.68 0.32 -5.12
C ARG A 301 -1.34 1.78 -5.40
N TRP A 302 -0.67 2.06 -6.50
CA TRP A 302 -0.26 3.41 -6.85
C TRP A 302 -1.47 4.34 -6.99
N ARG A 303 -2.53 3.89 -7.68
CA ARG A 303 -3.78 4.64 -7.81
C ARG A 303 -4.50 4.84 -6.46
N ALA A 304 -4.51 3.84 -5.59
CA ALA A 304 -5.05 3.95 -4.23
C ALA A 304 -4.28 4.96 -3.36
N GLU A 305 -3.00 5.21 -3.67
CA GLU A 305 -2.18 6.24 -3.04
C GLU A 305 -2.19 7.57 -3.83
N ALA A 306 -3.32 7.88 -4.48
CA ALA A 306 -3.56 9.07 -5.32
C ALA A 306 -2.67 9.19 -6.58
N GLY A 307 -1.98 8.12 -6.98
CA GLY A 307 -1.23 8.03 -8.22
C GLY A 307 -0.24 9.18 -8.41
N HIS A 308 -0.26 9.78 -9.60
CA HIS A 308 0.58 10.93 -9.96
C HIS A 308 0.27 12.20 -9.14
N ASN A 309 -0.90 12.29 -8.50
CA ASN A 309 -1.25 13.38 -7.59
C ASN A 309 -0.74 13.14 -6.17
N GLY A 310 -0.44 11.89 -5.82
CA GLY A 310 0.06 11.49 -4.51
C GLY A 310 1.55 11.67 -4.32
N ALA A 311 2.04 11.23 -3.15
CA ALA A 311 3.43 11.39 -2.74
C ALA A 311 4.44 10.58 -3.57
N LEU A 312 3.99 9.59 -4.34
CA LEU A 312 4.86 8.81 -5.23
C LEU A 312 5.12 9.53 -6.56
N GLY A 313 4.19 10.36 -7.04
CA GLY A 313 4.29 11.02 -8.34
C GLY A 313 4.30 10.03 -9.51
N TYR A 314 4.89 10.44 -10.64
CA TYR A 314 4.93 9.64 -11.86
C TYR A 314 5.92 8.46 -11.75
N PRO A 315 5.67 7.36 -12.49
CA PRO A 315 6.67 6.31 -12.68
C PRO A 315 7.92 6.86 -13.37
N VAL A 316 9.11 6.47 -12.88
CA VAL A 316 10.40 6.83 -13.49
C VAL A 316 11.07 5.65 -14.19
N ALA A 317 10.67 4.43 -13.84
CA ALA A 317 11.12 3.19 -14.46
C ALA A 317 9.93 2.24 -14.69
N ASN A 318 10.12 1.29 -15.61
CA ASN A 318 9.18 0.19 -15.78
C ASN A 318 9.23 -0.77 -14.59
N GLN A 319 8.18 -1.56 -14.44
CA GLN A 319 8.13 -2.66 -13.49
C GLN A 319 9.23 -3.68 -13.79
N VAL A 320 9.96 -4.10 -12.75
CA VAL A 320 10.99 -5.14 -12.81
C VAL A 320 10.55 -6.32 -11.94
N CYS A 321 10.27 -7.45 -12.58
CA CYS A 321 9.96 -8.71 -11.91
C CYS A 321 11.21 -9.60 -11.77
N GLY A 322 11.07 -10.76 -11.12
CA GLY A 322 12.22 -11.62 -10.77
C GLY A 322 12.91 -11.20 -9.47
N GLN A 323 12.20 -10.48 -8.61
CA GLN A 323 12.65 -10.23 -7.23
C GLN A 323 12.45 -11.50 -6.38
N PRO A 324 13.08 -11.62 -5.20
CA PRO A 324 12.93 -12.79 -4.33
C PRO A 324 11.46 -13.17 -4.09
N ALA A 325 11.18 -14.47 -3.92
CA ALA A 325 9.82 -14.98 -3.74
C ALA A 325 8.84 -14.59 -4.89
N GLY A 326 9.35 -14.47 -6.12
CA GLY A 326 8.54 -14.17 -7.31
C GLY A 326 8.01 -12.73 -7.38
N GLY A 327 8.62 -11.81 -6.63
CA GLY A 327 8.12 -10.43 -6.55
C GLY A 327 8.50 -9.54 -7.73
N CYS A 328 7.91 -8.35 -7.73
CA CYS A 328 8.18 -7.27 -8.67
C CYS A 328 8.35 -5.95 -7.92
N LEU A 329 9.00 -4.98 -8.54
CA LEU A 329 9.05 -3.60 -8.04
C LEU A 329 8.88 -2.60 -9.18
N GLN A 330 8.43 -1.39 -8.85
CA GLN A 330 8.44 -0.27 -9.79
C GLN A 330 8.83 1.02 -9.07
N ARG A 331 9.72 1.79 -9.70
CA ARG A 331 10.20 3.07 -9.16
C ARG A 331 9.36 4.23 -9.67
N PHE A 332 9.05 5.13 -8.76
CA PHE A 332 8.34 6.39 -8.95
C PHE A 332 9.20 7.55 -8.44
N GLN A 333 8.83 8.79 -8.76
CA GLN A 333 9.57 9.97 -8.35
C GLN A 333 9.82 10.04 -6.83
N GLY A 334 8.79 9.71 -6.04
CA GLY A 334 8.84 9.81 -4.58
C GLY A 334 9.14 8.52 -3.83
N GLY A 335 9.37 7.39 -4.52
CA GLY A 335 9.58 6.11 -3.85
C GLY A 335 9.48 4.90 -4.77
N THR A 336 9.40 3.71 -4.19
CA THR A 336 9.28 2.44 -4.94
C THR A 336 8.12 1.63 -4.38
N ILE A 337 7.28 1.11 -5.25
CA ILE A 337 6.28 0.11 -4.87
C ILE A 337 6.91 -1.27 -5.07
N TYR A 338 6.84 -2.09 -4.03
CA TYR A 338 7.28 -3.48 -4.04
C TYR A 338 6.05 -4.38 -3.95
N TRP A 339 6.05 -5.47 -4.68
CA TRP A 339 5.00 -6.48 -4.66
C TRP A 339 5.59 -7.88 -4.54
N SER A 340 4.93 -8.73 -3.76
CA SER A 340 5.14 -10.18 -3.77
C SER A 340 3.79 -10.89 -3.61
N PRO A 341 3.68 -12.16 -4.00
CA PRO A 341 2.47 -12.96 -3.77
C PRO A 341 2.06 -12.96 -2.29
N ALA A 342 3.02 -13.05 -1.36
CA ALA A 342 2.76 -13.17 0.07
C ALA A 342 2.37 -11.84 0.75
N THR A 343 2.87 -10.70 0.26
CA THR A 343 2.67 -9.40 0.94
C THR A 343 1.71 -8.47 0.21
N GLY A 344 1.41 -8.71 -1.06
CA GLY A 344 0.78 -7.72 -1.91
C GLY A 344 1.70 -6.53 -2.21
N ALA A 345 1.13 -5.48 -2.82
CA ALA A 345 1.87 -4.30 -3.27
C ALA A 345 1.88 -3.21 -2.20
N TRP A 346 3.05 -2.68 -1.85
CA TRP A 346 3.23 -1.62 -0.86
C TRP A 346 4.34 -0.64 -1.26
N ALA A 347 4.07 0.65 -1.07
CA ALA A 347 5.02 1.72 -1.32
C ALA A 347 6.00 1.89 -0.16
N SER A 348 7.28 2.04 -0.47
CA SER A 348 8.30 2.53 0.47
C SER A 348 8.93 3.82 -0.09
N ARG A 349 8.96 4.87 0.73
CA ARG A 349 9.24 6.24 0.30
C ARG A 349 9.97 7.06 1.37
N GLY A 350 10.49 8.22 0.98
CA GLY A 350 11.22 9.15 1.86
C GLY A 350 12.44 8.49 2.52
N VAL A 351 12.87 9.01 3.68
CA VAL A 351 14.07 8.54 4.39
C VAL A 351 14.01 7.05 4.78
N ILE A 352 12.81 6.52 5.06
CA ILE A 352 12.60 5.10 5.33
C ILE A 352 12.81 4.28 4.05
N GLY A 353 12.23 4.71 2.93
CA GLY A 353 12.44 4.07 1.63
C GLY A 353 13.90 4.11 1.17
N THR A 354 14.61 5.22 1.41
CA THR A 354 16.05 5.35 1.15
C THR A 354 16.86 4.36 1.97
N LYS A 355 16.59 4.25 3.28
CA LYS A 355 17.26 3.26 4.14
C LYS A 355 16.94 1.83 3.72
N TYR A 356 15.68 1.53 3.38
CA TYR A 356 15.29 0.22 2.91
C TYR A 356 16.02 -0.16 1.60
N ALA A 357 16.09 0.78 0.65
CA ALA A 357 16.81 0.58 -0.60
C ALA A 357 18.31 0.35 -0.37
N SER A 358 18.95 1.12 0.51
CA SER A 358 20.39 0.95 0.80
C SER A 358 20.73 -0.37 1.50
N MET A 359 19.75 -1.02 2.13
CA MET A 359 19.90 -2.36 2.69
C MET A 359 19.71 -3.49 1.66
N GLY A 360 19.46 -3.18 0.39
CA GLY A 360 19.14 -4.18 -0.65
C GLY A 360 17.64 -4.44 -0.82
N ALA A 361 16.78 -3.60 -0.24
CA ALA A 361 15.32 -3.67 -0.36
C ALA A 361 14.75 -5.06 -0.05
N SER A 362 13.99 -5.66 -0.97
CA SER A 362 13.34 -6.96 -0.77
C SER A 362 14.31 -8.13 -0.64
N ARG A 363 15.60 -7.94 -0.97
CA ARG A 363 16.69 -8.91 -0.72
C ARG A 363 17.29 -8.78 0.68
N SER A 364 16.98 -7.71 1.41
CA SER A 364 17.48 -7.51 2.77
C SER A 364 16.85 -8.51 3.76
N SER A 365 17.42 -8.61 4.95
CA SER A 365 16.88 -9.43 6.05
C SER A 365 15.42 -9.08 6.40
N LEU A 366 14.98 -7.85 6.15
CA LEU A 366 13.60 -7.40 6.41
C LEU A 366 12.56 -8.04 5.49
N GLY A 367 12.95 -8.46 4.27
CA GLY A 367 12.02 -8.91 3.23
C GLY A 367 11.17 -7.76 2.66
N TYR A 368 9.98 -8.08 2.16
CA TYR A 368 9.05 -7.12 1.55
C TYR A 368 8.33 -6.24 2.60
N PRO A 369 7.91 -5.02 2.23
CA PRO A 369 6.98 -4.25 3.05
C PRO A 369 5.64 -4.96 3.14
N THR A 370 5.00 -4.91 4.31
CA THR A 370 3.72 -5.59 4.58
C THR A 370 2.57 -4.62 4.87
N ALA A 371 2.87 -3.33 5.00
CA ALA A 371 1.89 -2.29 5.26
C ALA A 371 2.34 -0.93 4.74
N ARG A 372 1.40 0.01 4.70
CA ARG A 372 1.67 1.41 4.36
C ARG A 372 2.62 2.03 5.36
N LEU A 373 3.48 2.94 4.90
CA LEU A 373 4.20 3.86 5.77
C LEU A 373 3.19 4.65 6.61
N ARG A 374 3.34 4.63 7.94
CA ARG A 374 2.51 5.38 8.88
C ARG A 374 3.34 6.52 9.45
N CYS A 375 2.82 7.74 9.40
CA CYS A 375 3.44 8.89 10.05
C CYS A 375 2.43 9.56 10.98
N ALA A 376 2.90 10.02 12.14
CA ALA A 376 2.14 10.82 13.10
C ALA A 376 3.09 11.81 13.77
N GLY A 377 2.84 13.11 13.60
CA GLY A 377 3.77 14.16 14.03
C GLY A 377 5.17 13.98 13.41
N SER A 378 6.21 14.05 14.23
CA SER A 378 7.62 13.88 13.84
C SER A 378 8.11 12.42 13.82
N GLN A 379 7.20 11.46 13.69
CA GLN A 379 7.51 10.03 13.70
C GLN A 379 6.92 9.33 12.48
N CYS A 380 7.68 8.43 11.89
CA CYS A 380 7.22 7.53 10.85
C CYS A 380 7.69 6.10 11.08
N VAL A 381 6.91 5.11 10.68
CA VAL A 381 7.25 3.69 10.74
C VAL A 381 6.67 2.93 9.57
N GLN A 382 7.40 1.94 9.07
CA GLN A 382 6.89 0.97 8.10
C GLN A 382 7.17 -0.45 8.58
N SER A 383 6.18 -1.32 8.43
CA SER A 383 6.27 -2.75 8.69
C SER A 383 6.81 -3.50 7.47
N PHE A 384 7.70 -4.45 7.74
CA PHE A 384 8.26 -5.40 6.79
C PHE A 384 8.03 -6.83 7.31
N GLN A 385 8.26 -7.84 6.47
CA GLN A 385 8.04 -9.24 6.83
C GLN A 385 8.77 -9.64 8.12
N ARG A 386 10.00 -9.14 8.34
CA ARG A 386 10.85 -9.53 9.46
C ARG A 386 11.35 -8.37 10.32
N GLY A 387 10.67 -7.23 10.27
CA GLY A 387 10.96 -6.13 11.17
C GLY A 387 10.25 -4.84 10.79
N TYR A 388 10.80 -3.74 11.27
CA TYR A 388 10.30 -2.39 11.01
C TYR A 388 11.46 -1.47 10.66
N ILE A 389 11.18 -0.44 9.88
CA ILE A 389 12.06 0.74 9.80
C ILE A 389 11.28 1.91 10.34
N GLY A 390 11.83 2.55 11.36
CA GLY A 390 11.27 3.72 12.00
C GLY A 390 12.16 4.95 11.79
N TRP A 391 11.55 6.13 11.87
CA TRP A 391 12.24 7.40 11.84
C TRP A 391 11.61 8.34 12.87
N THR A 392 12.46 9.05 13.60
CA THR A 392 12.06 10.20 14.42
C THR A 392 12.99 11.37 14.16
N SER A 393 12.52 12.60 14.43
CA SER A 393 13.37 13.79 14.34
C SER A 393 14.59 13.76 15.27
N THR A 394 14.50 13.03 16.39
CA THR A 394 15.57 12.96 17.41
C THR A 394 16.59 11.86 17.12
N THR A 395 16.15 10.68 16.68
CA THR A 395 17.02 9.50 16.52
C THR A 395 17.36 9.18 15.08
N GLY A 396 16.79 9.89 14.11
CA GLY A 396 16.92 9.55 12.70
C GLY A 396 16.31 8.18 12.38
N VAL A 397 16.77 7.57 11.29
CA VAL A 397 16.25 6.29 10.80
C VAL A 397 16.89 5.13 11.55
N ARG A 398 16.07 4.24 12.12
CA ARG A 398 16.50 3.00 12.79
C ARG A 398 15.77 1.80 12.22
N VAL A 399 16.46 0.65 12.22
CA VAL A 399 15.89 -0.65 11.87
C VAL A 399 15.59 -1.37 13.17
N TYR A 400 14.40 -1.98 13.25
CA TYR A 400 13.93 -2.70 14.42
C TYR A 400 13.64 -4.15 14.03
N ALA A 401 14.23 -5.09 14.77
CA ALA A 401 13.95 -6.51 14.59
C ALA A 401 12.49 -6.82 14.94
N MET A 402 11.94 -7.86 14.31
CA MET A 402 10.65 -8.42 14.73
C MET A 402 10.80 -9.08 16.10
N THR A 403 9.97 -8.66 17.06
CA THR A 403 9.89 -9.24 18.41
C THR A 403 8.43 -9.38 18.83
N GLU A 404 8.20 -9.80 20.06
CA GLU A 404 6.89 -9.90 20.71
C GLU A 404 6.20 -8.53 20.83
N CYS A 405 6.90 -7.40 20.67
CA CYS A 405 6.24 -6.09 20.50
C CYS A 405 5.25 -6.10 19.32
N SER A 406 5.48 -6.93 18.29
CA SER A 406 4.55 -7.11 17.17
C SER A 406 3.20 -7.68 17.58
N LYS A 407 3.14 -8.46 18.68
CA LYS A 407 1.90 -9.02 19.23
C LYS A 407 0.98 -7.94 19.80
N LEU A 408 1.57 -6.81 20.24
CA LEU A 408 0.82 -5.62 20.65
C LEU A 408 0.16 -4.90 19.45
N ASN A 409 0.65 -5.15 18.23
CA ASN A 409 0.18 -4.46 17.01
C ASN A 409 -0.92 -5.21 16.27
N ASN A 410 -0.98 -6.53 16.41
CA ASN A 410 -1.85 -7.39 15.60
C ASN A 410 -2.96 -8.09 16.42
N GLY A 411 -3.26 -7.57 17.62
CA GLY A 411 -4.33 -8.10 18.48
C GLY A 411 -4.02 -9.45 19.12
N ARG A 412 -2.77 -9.93 19.06
CA ARG A 412 -2.37 -11.20 19.68
C ARG A 412 -1.99 -11.08 21.15
N SER A 413 -1.89 -9.86 21.69
CA SER A 413 -1.81 -9.63 23.14
C SER A 413 -3.16 -9.87 23.80
N LYS A 414 -3.18 -10.71 24.85
CA LYS A 414 -4.37 -10.93 25.69
C LYS A 414 -4.64 -9.75 26.62
N TYR A 415 -3.63 -8.91 26.87
CA TYR A 415 -3.76 -7.75 27.74
C TYR A 415 -3.65 -6.43 26.95
N PRO A 416 -4.48 -5.42 27.28
CA PRO A 416 -4.43 -4.12 26.64
C PRO A 416 -3.19 -3.32 27.06
N THR A 417 -2.70 -2.50 26.13
CA THR A 417 -1.66 -1.50 26.42
C THR A 417 -2.25 -0.17 26.92
N HIS A 418 -3.57 0.01 26.85
CA HIS A 418 -4.26 1.28 27.15
C HIS A 418 -3.65 2.51 26.43
N GLY A 419 -3.15 2.32 25.21
CA GLY A 419 -2.54 3.42 24.44
C GLY A 419 -1.20 3.94 24.97
N ALA A 420 -0.56 3.24 25.91
CA ALA A 420 0.73 3.62 26.48
C ALA A 420 1.80 3.98 25.44
N ASN A 421 2.67 4.93 25.77
CA ASN A 421 3.78 5.28 24.91
C ASN A 421 4.85 4.20 24.90
N ARG A 422 5.01 3.52 26.04
CA ARG A 422 5.95 2.42 26.21
C ARG A 422 5.34 1.27 27.01
N VAL A 423 5.77 0.06 26.65
CA VAL A 423 5.34 -1.18 27.29
C VAL A 423 6.57 -2.05 27.53
N LEU A 424 6.82 -2.44 28.77
CA LEU A 424 7.76 -3.53 29.06
C LEU A 424 7.00 -4.84 29.05
N LEU A 425 7.31 -5.72 28.09
CA LEU A 425 6.87 -7.10 28.09
C LEU A 425 7.82 -7.92 28.94
N THR A 426 7.33 -8.62 29.94
CA THR A 426 8.14 -9.50 30.81
C THR A 426 7.52 -10.89 30.86
N PHE A 427 8.19 -11.90 30.33
CA PHE A 427 7.58 -13.23 30.28
C PHE A 427 8.55 -14.39 30.45
N THR A 428 8.03 -15.48 31.00
CA THR A 428 8.68 -16.78 31.08
C THR A 428 8.07 -17.72 30.03
N GLN A 429 8.73 -18.84 29.70
CA GLN A 429 8.17 -19.80 28.74
C GLN A 429 6.98 -20.56 29.33
N GLY A 430 7.00 -20.80 30.64
CA GLY A 430 5.92 -21.46 31.38
C GLY A 430 5.87 -21.04 32.84
N TYR A 431 4.92 -21.61 33.57
CA TYR A 431 4.82 -21.48 35.02
C TYR A 431 6.01 -22.17 35.72
N GLY A 432 6.31 -21.79 36.96
CA GLY A 432 7.42 -22.38 37.75
C GLY A 432 8.82 -21.93 37.33
N GLN A 433 8.94 -20.98 36.39
CA GLN A 433 10.22 -20.47 35.91
C GLN A 433 10.44 -19.04 36.39
N SER A 434 11.62 -18.76 36.95
CA SER A 434 12.00 -17.41 37.40
C SER A 434 12.78 -16.60 36.37
N ARG A 435 13.48 -17.25 35.42
CA ARG A 435 14.21 -16.55 34.36
C ARG A 435 13.24 -16.02 33.31
N ALA A 436 13.24 -14.70 33.10
CA ALA A 436 12.31 -14.02 32.22
C ALA A 436 13.01 -13.32 31.05
N THR A 437 12.28 -13.21 29.94
CA THR A 437 12.61 -12.34 28.82
C THR A 437 11.94 -10.99 29.00
N ASN A 438 12.70 -9.92 28.83
CA ASN A 438 12.25 -8.54 29.00
C ASN A 438 12.43 -7.77 27.69
N ILE A 439 11.35 -7.21 27.15
CA ILE A 439 11.37 -6.46 25.89
C ILE A 439 10.69 -5.11 26.10
N TYR A 440 11.46 -4.04 25.97
CA TYR A 440 10.93 -2.70 26.11
C TYR A 440 10.48 -2.16 24.76
N CYS A 441 9.17 -2.05 24.60
CA CYS A 441 8.52 -1.60 23.38
C CYS A 441 8.25 -0.10 23.45
N VAL A 442 8.49 0.61 22.35
CA VAL A 442 8.11 2.02 22.15
C VAL A 442 7.06 2.13 21.06
N ARG A 443 6.02 2.93 21.33
CA ARG A 443 4.96 3.24 20.38
C ARG A 443 5.43 4.34 19.41
N MET A 444 5.52 4.00 18.14
CA MET A 444 5.94 4.88 17.06
C MET A 444 4.85 4.94 15.99
N ALA A 445 4.28 6.13 15.77
CA ALA A 445 3.18 6.34 14.81
C ALA A 445 2.06 5.28 14.86
N GLY A 446 1.76 4.81 16.08
CA GLY A 446 0.73 3.83 16.38
C GLY A 446 1.13 2.35 16.23
N LEU A 447 2.41 2.03 16.08
CA LEU A 447 2.94 0.67 16.16
C LEU A 447 4.00 0.57 17.27
N TYR A 448 4.01 -0.53 18.01
CA TYR A 448 5.06 -0.86 18.96
C TYR A 448 6.23 -1.55 18.28
N VAL A 449 7.44 -1.02 18.49
CA VAL A 449 8.72 -1.60 18.05
C VAL A 449 9.64 -1.78 19.26
N ALA A 450 10.56 -2.74 19.22
CA ALA A 450 11.48 -2.99 20.33
C ALA A 450 12.56 -1.91 20.43
N ASP A 451 12.68 -1.22 21.57
CA ASP A 451 13.80 -0.34 21.86
C ASP A 451 15.02 -1.15 22.30
N TRP A 452 14.81 -2.09 23.23
CA TRP A 452 15.79 -3.09 23.65
C TRP A 452 15.13 -4.38 24.14
N LYS A 453 15.95 -5.43 24.23
CA LYS A 453 15.62 -6.74 24.80
C LYS A 453 16.75 -7.19 25.72
N THR A 454 16.41 -7.73 26.88
CA THR A 454 17.37 -8.31 27.83
C THR A 454 16.74 -9.49 28.57
N ASP A 455 17.55 -10.28 29.27
CA ASP A 455 17.05 -11.24 30.26
C ASP A 455 16.91 -10.59 31.64
N GLY A 456 16.25 -11.29 32.55
CA GLY A 456 16.00 -10.84 33.91
C GLY A 456 15.38 -11.95 34.74
N TYR A 457 14.95 -11.59 35.93
CA TYR A 457 14.22 -12.53 36.79
C TYR A 457 12.90 -11.95 37.27
N VAL A 458 11.98 -12.87 37.55
CA VAL A 458 10.71 -12.62 38.21
C VAL A 458 10.73 -13.35 39.56
N GLY A 459 9.56 -13.51 40.19
CA GLY A 459 9.41 -14.29 41.41
C GLY A 459 10.11 -15.65 41.32
N ALA A 460 10.69 -16.13 42.43
CA ALA A 460 11.43 -17.40 42.46
C ALA A 460 10.56 -18.61 42.08
N SER A 461 9.25 -18.54 42.35
CA SER A 461 8.26 -19.54 41.90
C SER A 461 7.70 -19.24 40.50
N GLY A 462 8.18 -18.19 39.84
CA GLY A 462 7.71 -17.72 38.54
C GLY A 462 6.44 -16.88 38.61
N PHE A 463 5.67 -16.86 37.53
CA PHE A 463 4.36 -16.22 37.50
C PHE A 463 3.30 -17.06 38.21
N LYS A 464 2.34 -16.44 38.88
CA LYS A 464 1.23 -17.17 39.53
C LYS A 464 0.33 -17.85 38.49
N PRO A 465 -0.03 -19.14 38.66
CA PRO A 465 -1.05 -19.80 37.84
C PRO A 465 -2.45 -19.18 38.03
N PRO A 466 -3.39 -19.41 37.10
CA PRO A 466 -4.78 -19.01 37.27
C PRO A 466 -5.38 -19.64 38.53
N GLY A 467 -6.19 -18.89 39.27
CA GLY A 467 -6.80 -19.35 40.52
C GLY A 467 -5.85 -19.39 41.73
N VAL A 468 -4.53 -19.25 41.53
CA VAL A 468 -3.56 -19.20 42.62
C VAL A 468 -3.44 -17.78 43.16
N PRO A 469 -3.70 -17.55 44.46
CA PRO A 469 -3.43 -16.27 45.09
C PRO A 469 -1.92 -16.02 45.07
N SER A 470 -1.51 -14.80 44.74
CA SER A 470 -0.11 -14.38 44.89
C SER A 470 0.32 -14.38 46.36
N GLY A 471 -0.63 -14.21 47.29
CA GLY A 471 -0.36 -14.02 48.71
C GLY A 471 0.49 -12.76 48.97
N PRO A 472 0.89 -12.49 50.22
CA PRO A 472 1.71 -11.35 50.58
C PRO A 472 3.18 -11.64 50.24
N THR A 473 3.48 -11.88 48.96
CA THR A 473 4.77 -12.34 48.38
C THR A 473 5.33 -13.65 48.96
N ARG A 474 4.64 -14.28 49.94
CA ARG A 474 5.01 -15.57 50.58
C ARG A 474 5.24 -16.72 49.62
N TYR A 475 4.48 -16.77 48.54
CA TYR A 475 4.57 -17.85 47.56
C TYR A 475 5.58 -17.57 46.46
N LEU A 476 6.31 -16.44 46.54
CA LEU A 476 7.36 -16.02 45.61
C LEU A 476 6.88 -15.94 44.16
N TYR A 477 5.59 -15.64 43.95
CA TYR A 477 5.00 -15.50 42.62
C TYR A 477 4.95 -14.04 42.16
N SER A 478 5.31 -13.82 40.91
CA SER A 478 4.98 -12.59 40.20
C SER A 478 3.53 -12.59 39.71
N PRO A 479 2.83 -11.43 39.75
CA PRO A 479 1.48 -11.33 39.21
C PRO A 479 1.49 -11.46 37.68
N THR A 480 0.38 -11.93 37.13
CA THR A 480 0.14 -11.93 35.67
C THR A 480 -0.87 -10.83 35.33
N GLY A 481 -0.55 -9.96 34.38
CA GLY A 481 -1.45 -8.89 33.95
C GLY A 481 -0.78 -7.74 33.21
N SER A 482 -1.54 -6.65 33.04
CA SER A 482 -1.08 -5.37 32.50
C SER A 482 -1.26 -4.31 33.57
N PHE A 483 -0.14 -3.73 34.02
CA PHE A 483 -0.09 -2.79 35.13
C PHE A 483 0.52 -1.47 34.67
N SER A 484 -0.03 -0.35 35.11
CA SER A 484 0.63 0.95 34.93
C SER A 484 1.86 1.05 35.83
N VAL A 485 2.79 1.91 35.45
CA VAL A 485 3.80 2.43 36.37
C VAL A 485 3.39 3.81 36.87
N THR A 486 3.59 4.04 38.16
CA THR A 486 3.03 5.21 38.86
C THR A 486 4.11 6.12 39.43
N GLU A 487 5.11 5.55 40.11
CA GLU A 487 6.20 6.32 40.72
C GLU A 487 7.53 5.54 40.66
N ALA A 488 8.62 6.28 40.71
CA ALA A 488 9.98 5.80 40.80
C ALA A 488 10.55 6.08 42.19
N PHE A 489 11.54 5.29 42.62
CA PHE A 489 12.25 5.48 43.86
C PHE A 489 13.72 5.08 43.74
N GLY A 490 14.52 5.47 44.73
CA GLY A 490 15.92 5.06 44.84
C GLY A 490 16.76 6.04 45.63
N LEU A 491 18.08 5.95 45.51
CA LEU A 491 19.02 6.82 46.24
C LEU A 491 19.22 8.21 45.60
N GLY A 492 18.80 8.40 44.34
CA GLY A 492 18.83 9.71 43.67
C GLY A 492 18.22 9.66 42.27
N ASN A 493 17.55 10.74 41.84
CA ASN A 493 16.77 10.75 40.60
C ASN A 493 17.69 10.62 39.36
N PRO A 494 17.56 9.56 38.55
CA PRO A 494 18.40 9.35 37.37
C PRO A 494 18.00 10.20 36.15
N GLY A 495 17.06 11.15 36.30
CA GLY A 495 16.44 11.93 35.23
C GLY A 495 15.12 11.34 34.75
N THR A 496 14.35 10.70 35.64
CA THR A 496 13.02 10.15 35.29
C THR A 496 11.97 11.25 35.19
N LYS A 497 10.94 10.98 34.37
CA LYS A 497 9.71 11.78 34.29
C LYS A 497 8.60 11.28 35.21
N LEU A 498 8.79 10.11 35.83
CA LEU A 498 7.90 9.61 36.86
C LEU A 498 8.06 10.45 38.13
N PRO A 499 7.00 10.64 38.94
CA PRO A 499 7.16 11.09 40.32
C PRO A 499 8.25 10.28 41.01
N TYR A 500 9.25 10.95 41.57
CA TYR A 500 10.44 10.29 42.11
C TYR A 500 10.53 10.48 43.61
N ARG A 501 10.73 9.38 44.34
CA ARG A 501 10.95 9.37 45.78
C ARG A 501 12.40 9.02 46.11
N THR A 502 13.11 9.97 46.71
CA THR A 502 14.40 9.70 47.32
C THR A 502 14.19 8.92 48.61
N LEU A 503 14.78 7.73 48.69
CA LEU A 503 14.71 6.89 49.87
C LEU A 503 15.60 7.47 50.99
N ASN A 504 15.19 7.26 52.24
CA ASN A 504 15.89 7.67 53.45
C ASN A 504 15.80 6.54 54.50
N PRO A 505 16.53 6.58 55.63
CA PRO A 505 16.54 5.50 56.63
C PRO A 505 15.18 5.03 57.16
N ARG A 506 14.16 5.89 57.09
CA ARG A 506 12.78 5.60 57.53
C ARG A 506 11.88 5.07 56.41
N SER A 507 12.34 5.02 55.16
CA SER A 507 11.52 4.58 54.01
C SER A 507 11.07 3.13 54.12
N ARG A 508 9.75 2.90 54.18
CA ARG A 508 9.12 1.58 54.23
C ARG A 508 8.05 1.42 53.15
N TRP A 509 7.81 0.17 52.75
CA TRP A 509 6.61 -0.22 52.02
C TRP A 509 5.78 -1.18 52.89
N GLY A 510 4.50 -0.88 53.09
CA GLY A 510 3.65 -1.67 53.97
C GLY A 510 3.39 -3.06 53.42
N GLY A 511 3.80 -4.08 54.15
CA GLY A 511 3.62 -5.48 53.80
C GLY A 511 2.63 -6.23 54.68
N ASN A 512 2.27 -5.63 55.83
CA ASN A 512 1.34 -6.24 56.78
C ASN A 512 -0.13 -6.03 56.35
N PRO A 513 -0.89 -7.10 56.06
CA PRO A 513 -2.29 -6.96 55.72
C PRO A 513 -3.11 -6.39 56.90
N TRP A 514 -4.20 -5.71 56.56
CA TRP A 514 -5.25 -5.15 57.44
C TRP A 514 -4.76 -3.90 58.18
N THR A 515 -3.58 -3.40 57.81
CA THR A 515 -3.04 -2.13 58.25
C THR A 515 -3.38 -1.02 57.25
N ALA A 516 -3.43 0.23 57.73
CA ALA A 516 -3.67 1.38 56.85
C ALA A 516 -2.55 1.60 55.81
N THR A 517 -1.35 1.09 56.09
CA THR A 517 -0.13 1.20 55.26
C THR A 517 0.02 0.06 54.27
N TYR A 518 -0.79 -1.00 54.33
CA TYR A 518 -0.66 -2.15 53.44
C TYR A 518 -0.61 -1.74 51.95
N ASN A 519 0.42 -2.23 51.27
CA ASN A 519 0.77 -1.92 49.90
C ASN A 519 0.91 -0.42 49.58
N LYS A 520 1.40 0.36 50.53
CA LYS A 520 1.68 1.80 50.39
C LYS A 520 3.05 2.14 50.96
N TYR A 521 3.64 3.19 50.43
CA TYR A 521 4.80 3.83 51.06
C TYR A 521 4.42 4.49 52.38
N PHE A 522 5.28 4.37 53.38
CA PHE A 522 5.21 5.14 54.63
C PHE A 522 6.61 5.30 55.25
N GLU A 523 6.71 6.17 56.25
CA GLU A 523 7.96 6.40 56.99
C GLU A 523 7.88 5.74 58.38
N SER A 524 8.87 4.93 58.74
CA SER A 524 9.00 4.34 60.06
C SER A 524 10.46 4.00 60.39
N SER A 525 10.87 4.24 61.64
CA SER A 525 12.15 3.76 62.15
C SER A 525 12.15 2.27 62.45
N SER A 526 10.97 1.67 62.65
CA SER A 526 10.84 0.26 63.02
C SER A 526 10.70 -0.61 61.78
N TRP A 527 11.27 -1.82 61.84
CA TRP A 527 10.97 -2.90 60.89
C TRP A 527 9.91 -3.79 61.55
N VAL A 528 8.67 -3.74 61.04
CA VAL A 528 7.54 -4.47 61.63
C VAL A 528 7.03 -5.52 60.67
N GLY A 529 6.98 -6.77 61.12
CA GLY A 529 6.40 -7.89 60.38
C GLY A 529 6.95 -8.00 58.95
N TRP A 530 6.06 -7.93 57.96
CA TRP A 530 6.36 -8.06 56.54
C TRP A 530 6.66 -6.74 55.83
N ASP A 531 6.73 -5.62 56.56
CA ASP A 531 7.03 -4.33 55.95
C ASP A 531 8.41 -4.36 55.30
N GLU A 532 8.48 -3.82 54.09
CA GLU A 532 9.71 -3.84 53.33
C GLU A 532 10.56 -2.63 53.65
N ASN A 533 11.77 -2.88 54.17
CA ASN A 533 12.73 -1.85 54.48
C ASN A 533 13.44 -1.36 53.21
N MET A 534 12.79 -0.45 52.49
CA MET A 534 13.27 0.01 51.19
C MET A 534 14.70 0.59 51.24
N TRP A 535 15.04 1.30 52.32
CA TRP A 535 16.38 1.87 52.50
C TRP A 535 17.46 0.81 52.69
N TYR A 536 17.16 -0.23 53.49
CA TYR A 536 18.07 -1.35 53.68
C TYR A 536 18.36 -2.04 52.34
N PHE A 537 17.33 -2.33 51.54
CA PHE A 537 17.48 -2.92 50.21
C PHE A 537 18.21 -2.00 49.21
N ALA A 538 18.13 -0.68 49.38
CA ALA A 538 18.82 0.28 48.54
C ALA A 538 20.32 0.42 48.89
N THR A 539 20.67 0.31 50.18
CA THR A 539 22.02 0.57 50.69
C THR A 539 22.85 -0.69 50.98
N ARG A 540 22.23 -1.87 51.07
CA ARG A 540 22.96 -3.14 51.17
C ARG A 540 23.78 -3.43 49.91
N ALA A 541 24.77 -4.31 50.04
CA ALA A 541 25.74 -4.62 48.99
C ALA A 541 25.14 -5.12 47.66
N THR A 542 23.97 -5.76 47.70
CA THR A 542 23.28 -6.23 46.49
C THR A 542 22.55 -5.12 45.74
N HIS A 543 22.32 -3.97 46.36
CA HIS A 543 21.80 -2.75 45.72
C HIS A 543 20.44 -2.89 44.99
N ASP A 544 19.57 -3.81 45.43
CA ASP A 544 18.30 -4.12 44.76
C ASP A 544 17.45 -2.87 44.50
N TYR A 545 17.30 -2.02 45.51
CA TYR A 545 16.47 -0.80 45.47
C TYR A 545 17.29 0.47 45.31
N ARG A 546 18.54 0.37 44.84
CA ARG A 546 19.34 1.54 44.49
C ARG A 546 18.59 2.41 43.48
N GLN A 547 17.85 1.78 42.57
CA GLN A 547 16.82 2.38 41.74
C GLN A 547 15.67 1.38 41.54
N GLY A 548 14.44 1.88 41.48
CA GLY A 548 13.27 1.05 41.18
C GLY A 548 12.05 1.85 40.74
N VAL A 549 11.07 1.12 40.20
CA VAL A 549 9.78 1.65 39.76
C VAL A 549 8.66 0.82 40.34
N VAL A 550 7.62 1.49 40.79
CA VAL A 550 6.42 0.85 41.32
C VAL A 550 5.55 0.32 40.17
N ILE A 551 5.34 -1.00 40.18
CA ILE A 551 4.34 -1.65 39.33
C ILE A 551 3.01 -1.53 40.06
N ASN A 552 2.01 -0.93 39.42
CA ASN A 552 0.71 -0.62 40.05
C ASN A 552 -0.19 -1.86 40.20
N TYR A 553 0.38 -2.90 40.80
CA TYR A 553 -0.30 -4.13 41.17
C TYR A 553 -0.97 -3.96 42.53
N ASN A 554 -2.22 -4.43 42.64
CA ASN A 554 -3.02 -4.34 43.86
C ASN A 554 -3.19 -2.90 44.41
N ARG A 555 -3.29 -1.93 43.50
CA ARG A 555 -3.45 -0.49 43.77
C ARG A 555 -4.23 0.20 42.63
N PRO A 556 -4.98 1.29 42.90
CA PRO A 556 -5.24 1.88 44.22
C PRO A 556 -6.26 1.09 45.06
N ASN A 557 -7.08 0.25 44.40
CA ASN A 557 -8.07 -0.59 45.06
C ASN A 557 -7.37 -1.81 45.63
N ILE A 558 -6.97 -1.70 46.90
CA ILE A 558 -6.20 -2.73 47.59
C ILE A 558 -7.13 -3.87 47.97
N VAL A 559 -6.87 -5.03 47.38
CA VAL A 559 -7.34 -6.31 47.87
C VAL A 559 -6.35 -6.79 48.92
N GLN A 560 -6.92 -6.93 50.08
CA GLN A 560 -6.32 -7.45 51.27
C GLN A 560 -5.71 -8.87 51.00
N ASP A 561 -4.43 -9.06 51.33
CA ASP A 561 -3.63 -10.29 51.17
C ASP A 561 -3.35 -10.72 49.70
N ALA A 562 -3.66 -9.85 48.73
CA ALA A 562 -3.41 -10.12 47.32
C ALA A 562 -1.96 -9.85 46.87
N GLY A 563 -1.04 -9.55 47.78
CA GLY A 563 0.34 -9.17 47.49
C GLY A 563 0.62 -7.67 47.57
N PHE A 564 1.88 -7.33 47.80
CA PHE A 564 2.37 -5.98 47.98
C PHE A 564 3.78 -5.82 47.38
N ALA A 565 4.25 -4.57 47.27
CA ALA A 565 5.62 -4.23 46.88
C ALA A 565 6.11 -4.89 45.58
N ILE A 566 5.28 -4.93 44.55
CA ILE A 566 5.71 -5.43 43.24
C ILE A 566 6.40 -4.30 42.49
N PHE A 567 7.70 -4.43 42.30
CA PHE A 567 8.56 -3.41 41.69
C PHE A 567 9.29 -3.94 40.46
N LEU A 568 9.76 -3.02 39.63
CA LEU A 568 10.86 -3.24 38.71
C LEU A 568 12.11 -2.63 39.34
N HIS A 569 13.17 -3.41 39.57
CA HIS A 569 14.35 -2.94 40.30
C HIS A 569 15.66 -3.58 39.82
N MET A 570 16.78 -3.13 40.40
CA MET A 570 18.15 -3.57 40.08
C MET A 570 18.47 -4.95 40.69
N ASN A 571 19.70 -5.43 40.55
CA ASN A 571 20.15 -6.74 41.05
C ASN A 571 19.43 -7.92 40.38
N LYS A 572 19.91 -8.34 39.21
CA LYS A 572 19.31 -9.37 38.35
C LYS A 572 19.35 -10.78 38.97
N VAL A 573 18.50 -11.04 39.96
CA VAL A 573 18.33 -12.32 40.67
C VAL A 573 16.84 -12.64 40.90
N PRO A 574 16.45 -13.91 41.10
CA PRO A 574 15.09 -14.29 41.48
C PRO A 574 14.56 -13.48 42.67
N THR A 575 13.32 -13.02 42.58
CA THR A 575 12.72 -12.11 43.56
C THR A 575 11.58 -12.79 44.34
N ALA A 576 10.93 -12.08 45.26
CA ALA A 576 9.69 -12.56 45.87
C ALA A 576 8.43 -12.29 45.01
N GLY A 577 8.57 -11.61 43.87
CA GLY A 577 7.45 -11.26 42.97
C GLY A 577 7.71 -10.07 42.05
N CYS A 578 8.74 -9.27 42.34
CA CYS A 578 9.25 -8.18 41.50
C CYS A 578 9.86 -8.66 40.18
N ILE A 579 10.11 -7.71 39.28
CA ILE A 579 10.99 -7.89 38.12
C ILE A 579 12.37 -7.33 38.50
N SER A 580 13.42 -8.11 38.34
CA SER A 580 14.80 -7.64 38.52
C SER A 580 15.58 -7.70 37.22
N LEU A 581 16.26 -6.60 36.90
CA LEU A 581 17.06 -6.44 35.68
C LEU A 581 18.47 -5.93 36.01
N ASP A 582 19.32 -5.89 35.00
CA ASP A 582 20.61 -5.20 35.08
C ASP A 582 20.42 -3.70 35.32
N ASP A 583 21.36 -3.09 36.03
CA ASP A 583 21.34 -1.67 36.42
C ASP A 583 21.06 -0.73 35.25
N TRP A 584 21.70 -0.97 34.10
CA TRP A 584 21.54 -0.15 32.91
C TRP A 584 20.09 -0.18 32.38
N ALA A 585 19.42 -1.33 32.44
CA ALA A 585 18.08 -1.51 31.92
C ALA A 585 17.03 -0.81 32.80
N VAL A 586 17.22 -0.87 34.13
CA VAL A 586 16.37 -0.16 35.10
C VAL A 586 16.53 1.35 34.92
N VAL A 587 17.77 1.85 34.84
CA VAL A 587 18.03 3.29 34.65
C VAL A 587 17.48 3.78 33.30
N ASP A 588 17.68 3.02 32.22
CA ASP A 588 17.15 3.37 30.90
C ASP A 588 15.61 3.37 30.89
N TYR A 589 14.98 2.36 31.51
CA TYR A 589 13.54 2.31 31.70
C TYR A 589 13.05 3.56 32.43
N MET A 590 13.66 3.91 33.57
CA MET A 590 13.25 5.05 34.38
C MET A 590 13.37 6.38 33.63
N ARG A 591 14.46 6.59 32.88
CA ARG A 591 14.66 7.82 32.10
C ARG A 591 13.63 8.02 30.98
N LYS A 592 13.10 6.91 30.45
CA LYS A 592 12.19 6.91 29.29
C LYS A 592 10.73 6.75 29.67
N ALA A 593 10.44 6.12 30.81
CA ALA A 593 9.09 5.88 31.29
C ALA A 593 8.39 7.19 31.68
N THR A 594 7.09 7.21 31.43
CA THR A 594 6.17 8.28 31.81
C THR A 594 4.97 7.70 32.54
N PRO A 595 4.27 8.49 33.39
CA PRO A 595 3.07 7.99 34.06
C PRO A 595 2.05 7.44 33.05
N GLY A 596 1.56 6.23 33.31
CA GLY A 596 0.63 5.53 32.42
C GLY A 596 1.28 4.54 31.44
N ASP A 597 2.61 4.55 31.30
CA ASP A 597 3.31 3.45 30.64
C ASP A 597 3.05 2.11 31.36
N ARG A 598 3.17 1.00 30.63
CA ARG A 598 2.71 -0.31 31.11
C ARG A 598 3.85 -1.30 31.28
N ILE A 599 3.67 -2.20 32.23
CA ILE A 599 4.38 -3.48 32.31
C ILE A 599 3.33 -4.56 32.09
N ILE A 600 3.50 -5.36 31.05
CA ILE A 600 2.67 -6.54 30.77
C ILE A 600 3.53 -7.76 31.07
N MET A 601 3.13 -8.51 32.09
CA MET A 601 3.94 -9.56 32.66
C MET A 601 3.15 -10.84 32.91
N GLY A 602 3.72 -12.01 32.61
CA GLY A 602 3.05 -13.31 32.68
C GLY A 602 3.83 -14.41 31.95
N THR A 603 3.33 -15.64 31.92
CA THR A 603 3.87 -16.67 31.01
C THR A 603 3.57 -16.34 29.56
N TYR A 604 4.37 -16.83 28.62
CA TYR A 604 4.19 -16.54 27.18
C TYR A 604 2.76 -16.88 26.71
N SER A 605 2.24 -18.05 27.10
CA SER A 605 0.88 -18.49 26.79
C SER A 605 -0.20 -17.69 27.52
N ALA A 606 0.08 -17.13 28.69
CA ALA A 606 -0.85 -16.23 29.39
C ALA A 606 -0.92 -14.84 28.76
N LEU A 607 0.16 -14.38 28.13
CA LEU A 607 0.22 -13.05 27.51
C LEU A 607 -0.26 -13.04 26.06
N PHE A 608 -0.02 -14.11 25.30
CA PHE A 608 -0.20 -14.10 23.85
C PHE A 608 -1.13 -15.22 23.35
N ARG A 609 -1.81 -14.94 22.23
CA ARG A 609 -2.56 -15.92 21.41
C ARG A 609 -1.71 -16.37 20.25
#